data_AF-A0A7K3Y7Y0-F1
#
_entry.id   AF-A0A7K3Y7Y0-F1
#
_cell.length_a   1.000
_cell.length_b   1.000
_cell.length_c   1.000
_cell.angle_alpha   90.00
_cell.angle_beta   90.00
_cell.angle_gamma   90.00
#
_symmetry.space_group_name_H-M   'P 1'
#
loop_
_entity.id
_entity.type
_entity.pdbx_description
1 polymer ?
#
loop_
_entity_poly.entity_id
_entity_poly.type
_entity_poly.pdbx_seq_one_letter_code
_entity_poly.pdbx_strand_id
1 'polypeptide(L)'
;MVLEETLALYNQNEAREIAGSLRKWGIPVRIARKDTLIRSVVVIGRVRDIKAAIDERIARGEEEDDARPRLKRVLASLQEEEDAVAAFLQQHSPGETVTAIMPKKSLPDLYHSLWMEGTDVEVAKRVVAEYLKNRKVFMLLARSGQIQVTDDGEATLQGHPEPGDLVTELSGEIIDEVGLETL
;
A
#
# COMPACT_ATOMS: atom_id res chain seq x y z
N MET A 1 36.02 12.60 -27.71
CA MET A 1 34.79 11.90 -27.33
C MET A 1 35.10 11.20 -26.02
N VAL A 2 34.51 11.63 -24.90
CA VAL A 2 34.78 11.04 -23.57
C VAL A 2 33.52 10.26 -23.19
N LEU A 3 33.67 8.96 -22.93
CA LEU A 3 32.58 8.14 -22.39
C LEU A 3 32.49 8.44 -20.89
N GLU A 4 31.35 8.97 -20.43
CA GLU A 4 31.03 9.11 -19.02
C GLU A 4 30.24 7.86 -18.57
N GLU A 5 30.85 7.01 -17.75
CA GLU A 5 30.15 5.93 -17.05
C GLU A 5 29.81 6.37 -15.62
N THR A 6 28.53 6.25 -15.24
CA THR A 6 28.04 6.63 -13.90
C THR A 6 27.88 5.38 -13.04
N LEU A 7 28.62 5.33 -11.93
CA LEU A 7 28.50 4.27 -10.92
C LEU A 7 27.70 4.79 -9.71
N ALA A 8 26.55 4.18 -9.42
CA ALA A 8 25.72 4.54 -8.27
C ALA A 8 26.13 3.72 -7.03
N LEU A 9 26.49 4.42 -5.95
CA LEU A 9 26.90 3.82 -4.67
C LEU A 9 26.03 4.38 -3.54
N TYR A 10 25.42 3.49 -2.75
CA TYR A 10 24.45 3.85 -1.72
C TYR A 10 25.09 4.07 -0.33
N ASN A 11 26.40 3.87 -0.20
CA ASN A 11 27.17 4.11 1.01
C ASN A 11 28.22 5.21 0.76
N GLN A 12 28.15 6.27 1.56
CA GLN A 12 29.01 7.45 1.42
C GLN A 12 30.50 7.14 1.67
N ASN A 13 30.82 6.19 2.55
CA ASN A 13 32.20 5.82 2.85
C ASN A 13 32.81 4.99 1.72
N GLU A 14 32.04 4.04 1.18
CA GLU A 14 32.42 3.21 0.04
C GLU A 14 32.62 4.03 -1.24
N ALA A 15 31.75 5.04 -1.47
CA ALA A 15 31.88 5.98 -2.58
C ALA A 15 33.19 6.79 -2.53
N ARG A 16 33.60 7.22 -1.33
CA ARG A 16 34.87 7.94 -1.15
C ARG A 16 36.09 7.04 -1.36
N GLU A 17 36.02 5.79 -0.91
CA GLU A 17 37.10 4.81 -1.05
C GLU A 17 37.33 4.42 -2.52
N ILE A 18 36.25 4.12 -3.24
CA ILE A 18 36.29 3.78 -4.67
C ILE A 18 36.76 4.99 -5.49
N ALA A 19 36.20 6.18 -5.24
CA ALA A 19 36.64 7.40 -5.92
C ALA A 19 38.12 7.72 -5.66
N GLY A 20 38.59 7.50 -4.43
CA GLY A 20 40.01 7.66 -4.08
C GLY A 20 40.92 6.69 -4.84
N SER A 21 40.49 5.44 -5.01
CA SER A 21 41.24 4.43 -5.76
C SER A 21 41.29 4.75 -7.26
N LEU A 22 40.18 5.14 -7.86
CA LEU A 22 40.11 5.53 -9.27
C LEU A 22 40.97 6.77 -9.58
N ARG A 23 40.98 7.77 -8.68
CA ARG A 23 41.85 8.95 -8.82
C ARG A 23 43.34 8.58 -8.80
N LYS A 24 43.75 7.63 -7.95
CA LYS A 24 45.14 7.14 -7.93
C LYS A 24 45.56 6.49 -9.26
N TRP A 25 44.61 6.01 -10.04
CA TRP A 25 44.83 5.41 -11.36
C TRP A 25 44.76 6.45 -12.49
N GLY A 26 44.71 7.75 -12.15
CA GLY A 26 44.65 8.84 -13.13
C GLY A 26 43.26 9.05 -13.74
N ILE A 27 42.23 8.37 -13.23
CA ILE A 27 40.86 8.52 -13.74
C ILE A 27 40.21 9.73 -13.05
N PRO A 28 39.74 10.73 -13.82
CA PRO A 28 39.01 11.85 -13.24
C PRO A 28 37.65 11.37 -12.71
N VAL A 29 37.39 11.63 -11.42
CA VAL A 29 36.14 11.22 -10.74
C VAL A 29 35.49 12.40 -10.07
N ARG A 30 34.20 12.61 -10.38
CA ARG A 30 33.31 13.54 -9.71
C ARG A 30 32.38 12.76 -8.78
N ILE A 31 32.33 13.15 -7.51
CA ILE A 31 31.37 12.59 -6.55
C ILE A 31 30.19 13.55 -6.51
N ALA A 32 28.99 13.06 -6.79
CA ALA A 32 27.74 13.78 -6.59
C ALA A 32 26.97 13.14 -5.44
N ARG A 33 26.41 13.96 -4.54
CA ARG A 33 25.48 13.49 -3.50
C ARG A 33 24.07 13.58 -4.08
N LYS A 34 23.34 12.47 -3.99
CA LYS A 34 21.92 12.40 -4.35
C LYS A 34 21.13 12.20 -3.07
N ASP A 35 20.40 13.23 -2.66
CA ASP A 35 19.48 13.15 -1.54
C ASP A 35 18.06 12.90 -2.09
N THR A 36 17.36 11.92 -1.53
CA THR A 36 15.98 11.62 -1.90
C THR A 36 15.06 12.10 -0.78
N LEU A 37 14.11 12.97 -1.11
CA LEU A 37 13.05 13.36 -0.19
C LEU A 37 11.83 12.47 -0.43
N ILE A 38 11.42 11.72 0.59
CA ILE A 38 10.20 10.92 0.54
C ILE A 38 9.10 11.72 1.24
N ARG A 39 8.10 12.13 0.47
CA ARG A 39 6.89 12.77 1.00
C ARG A 39 5.72 11.81 0.87
N SER A 40 5.16 11.39 2.00
CA SER A 40 3.93 10.60 2.02
C SER A 40 2.71 11.51 2.11
N VAL A 41 1.69 11.20 1.30
CA VAL A 41 0.36 11.81 1.38
C VAL A 41 -0.61 10.72 1.79
N VAL A 42 -1.38 10.99 2.83
CA VAL A 42 -2.43 10.11 3.32
C VAL A 42 -3.76 10.82 3.17
N VAL A 43 -4.70 10.18 2.48
CA VAL A 43 -6.08 10.65 2.30
C VAL A 43 -6.97 9.74 3.11
N ILE A 44 -7.66 10.31 4.10
CA ILE A 44 -8.63 9.60 4.95
C ILE A 44 -10.00 10.20 4.71
N GLY A 45 -11.00 9.35 4.46
CA GLY A 45 -12.37 9.80 4.21
C GLY A 45 -13.31 8.64 3.96
N ARG A 46 -14.60 8.97 3.80
CA ARG A 46 -15.59 7.96 3.40
C ARG A 46 -15.32 7.51 1.97
N VAL A 47 -15.52 6.22 1.69
CA VAL A 47 -15.31 5.63 0.37
C VAL A 47 -16.10 6.40 -0.70
N ARG A 48 -17.38 6.69 -0.45
CA ARG A 48 -18.25 7.44 -1.38
C ARG A 48 -17.70 8.82 -1.71
N ASP A 49 -17.23 9.56 -0.69
CA ASP A 49 -16.72 10.92 -0.88
C ASP A 49 -15.42 10.91 -1.70
N ILE A 50 -14.53 9.95 -1.42
CA ILE A 50 -13.27 9.79 -2.17
C ILE A 50 -13.54 9.41 -3.62
N LYS A 51 -14.44 8.46 -3.88
CA LYS A 51 -14.83 8.08 -5.24
C LYS A 51 -15.39 9.29 -6.01
N ALA A 52 -16.32 10.03 -5.39
CA ALA A 52 -16.91 11.22 -5.99
C ALA A 52 -15.85 12.28 -6.34
N ALA A 53 -14.89 12.52 -5.44
CA ALA A 53 -13.80 13.46 -5.70
C ALA A 53 -12.88 13.02 -6.86
N ILE A 54 -12.59 11.72 -6.97
CA ILE A 54 -11.79 11.17 -8.08
C ILE A 54 -12.56 11.25 -9.40
N ASP A 55 -13.83 10.85 -9.41
CA ASP A 55 -14.69 10.92 -10.60
C ASP A 55 -14.84 12.35 -11.09
N GLU A 56 -15.06 13.31 -10.18
CA GLU A 56 -15.13 14.73 -10.50
C GLU A 56 -13.82 15.23 -11.13
N ARG A 57 -12.66 14.86 -10.57
CA ARG A 57 -11.36 15.22 -11.13
C ARG A 57 -11.20 14.70 -12.56
N ILE A 58 -11.48 13.40 -12.78
CA ILE A 58 -11.40 12.75 -14.10
C ILE A 58 -12.34 13.39 -15.12
N ALA A 59 -13.51 13.85 -14.68
CA ALA A 59 -14.50 14.50 -15.52
C ALA A 59 -14.07 15.92 -15.94
N ARG A 60 -13.40 16.65 -15.03
CA ARG A 60 -12.87 17.99 -15.32
C ARG A 60 -11.60 17.97 -16.18
N GLY A 61 -10.91 16.84 -16.27
CA GLY A 61 -9.66 16.72 -17.03
C GLY A 61 -8.51 17.54 -16.41
N GLU A 62 -8.56 17.74 -15.09
CA GLU A 62 -7.54 18.46 -14.31
C GLU A 62 -6.35 17.57 -13.92
N GLU A 63 -6.36 16.31 -14.36
CA GLU A 63 -5.26 15.36 -14.17
C GLU A 63 -4.23 15.39 -15.30
N GLU A 64 -2.96 15.19 -14.95
CA GLU A 64 -1.92 14.87 -15.95
C GLU A 64 -2.28 13.54 -16.66
N ASP A 65 -1.93 13.41 -17.94
CA ASP A 65 -2.32 12.27 -18.78
C ASP A 65 -1.93 10.90 -18.17
N ASP A 66 -0.85 10.86 -17.39
CA ASP A 66 -0.35 9.65 -16.72
C ASP A 66 -1.05 9.34 -15.38
N ALA A 67 -1.72 10.33 -14.78
CA ALA A 67 -2.48 10.20 -13.54
C ALA A 67 -3.85 9.56 -13.78
N ARG A 68 -4.47 9.78 -14.95
CA ARG A 68 -5.80 9.26 -15.27
C ARG A 68 -5.92 7.73 -15.15
N PRO A 69 -5.00 6.91 -15.70
CA PRO A 69 -5.04 5.46 -15.51
C PRO A 69 -4.86 5.04 -14.04
N ARG A 70 -4.06 5.79 -13.27
CA ARG A 70 -3.86 5.52 -11.84
C ARG A 70 -5.13 5.77 -11.04
N LEU A 71 -5.80 6.91 -11.28
CA LEU A 71 -7.06 7.26 -10.63
C LEU A 71 -8.17 6.24 -10.93
N LYS A 72 -8.26 5.75 -12.18
CA LYS A 72 -9.19 4.67 -12.54
C LYS A 72 -8.92 3.36 -11.79
N ARG A 73 -7.65 3.00 -11.56
CA ARG A 73 -7.31 1.83 -10.74
C ARG A 73 -7.68 2.01 -9.27
N VAL A 74 -7.52 3.21 -8.73
CA VAL A 74 -7.97 3.53 -7.36
C VAL A 74 -9.49 3.37 -7.25
N LEU A 75 -10.26 3.92 -8.20
CA LEU A 75 -11.72 3.74 -8.24
C LEU A 75 -12.13 2.26 -8.30
N ALA A 76 -11.47 1.47 -9.14
CA ALA A 76 -11.73 0.02 -9.22
C ALA A 76 -11.43 -0.68 -7.88
N SER A 77 -10.29 -0.37 -7.25
CA SER A 77 -9.96 -0.94 -5.93
C SER A 77 -10.96 -0.55 -4.84
N LEU A 78 -11.46 0.69 -4.85
CA LEU A 78 -12.48 1.14 -3.90
C LEU A 78 -13.81 0.43 -4.13
N GLN A 79 -14.18 0.20 -5.40
CA GLN A 79 -15.38 -0.59 -5.73
C GLN A 79 -15.25 -2.04 -5.27
N GLU A 80 -14.11 -2.69 -5.53
CA GLU A 80 -13.85 -4.05 -5.06
C GLU A 80 -13.93 -4.16 -3.53
N GLU A 81 -13.48 -3.12 -2.82
CA GLU A 81 -13.60 -3.01 -1.36
C GLU A 81 -15.05 -2.88 -0.91
N GLU A 82 -15.85 -2.02 -1.55
CA GLU A 82 -17.29 -1.92 -1.26
C GLU A 82 -18.01 -3.25 -1.50
N ASP A 83 -17.75 -3.90 -2.62
CA ASP A 83 -18.37 -5.18 -2.97
C ASP A 83 -17.96 -6.29 -1.99
N ALA A 84 -16.69 -6.30 -1.56
CA ALA A 84 -16.21 -7.25 -0.57
C ALA A 84 -16.88 -7.04 0.80
N VAL A 85 -17.07 -5.79 1.23
CA VAL A 85 -17.77 -5.49 2.48
C VAL A 85 -19.27 -5.79 2.35
N ALA A 86 -19.90 -5.45 1.24
CA ALA A 86 -21.30 -5.77 0.98
C ALA A 86 -21.54 -7.29 1.08
N ALA A 87 -20.69 -8.09 0.44
CA ALA A 87 -20.76 -9.54 0.51
C ALA A 87 -20.55 -10.07 1.94
N PHE A 88 -19.65 -9.45 2.71
CA PHE A 88 -19.43 -9.81 4.10
C PHE A 88 -20.66 -9.51 4.96
N LEU A 89 -21.24 -8.31 4.84
CA LEU A 89 -22.42 -7.91 5.62
C LEU A 89 -23.68 -8.69 5.24
N GLN A 90 -23.78 -9.17 4.00
CA GLN A 90 -24.85 -10.11 3.60
C GLN A 90 -24.75 -11.47 4.30
N GLN A 91 -23.53 -11.88 4.68
CA GLN A 91 -23.26 -13.16 5.33
C GLN A 91 -23.30 -13.06 6.87
N HIS A 92 -23.14 -11.85 7.42
CA HIS A 92 -22.99 -11.64 8.86
C HIS A 92 -23.93 -10.56 9.38
N SER A 93 -24.69 -10.92 10.42
CA SER A 93 -25.64 -9.99 11.03
C SER A 93 -24.99 -9.12 12.11
N PRO A 94 -25.50 -7.90 12.36
CA PRO A 94 -25.12 -7.14 13.55
C PRO A 94 -25.30 -7.96 14.83
N GLY A 95 -24.33 -7.86 15.74
CA GLY A 95 -24.24 -8.65 16.96
C GLY A 95 -23.55 -10.01 16.80
N GLU A 96 -23.24 -10.43 15.58
CA GLU A 96 -22.54 -11.69 15.33
C GLU A 96 -21.05 -11.61 15.65
N THR A 97 -20.53 -12.67 16.27
CA THR A 97 -19.10 -12.84 16.52
C THR A 97 -18.39 -13.32 15.25
N VAL A 98 -17.51 -12.49 14.71
CA VAL A 98 -16.78 -12.72 13.44
C VAL A 98 -15.30 -13.07 13.65
N THR A 99 -14.91 -13.39 14.89
CA THR A 99 -13.53 -13.71 15.31
C THR A 99 -12.83 -14.77 14.47
N ALA A 100 -13.56 -15.77 13.97
CA ALA A 100 -12.98 -16.84 13.17
C ALA A 100 -12.48 -16.38 11.79
N ILE A 101 -13.07 -15.31 11.27
CA ILE A 101 -12.80 -14.76 9.93
C ILE A 101 -11.75 -13.63 10.02
N MET A 102 -11.54 -13.09 11.22
CA MET A 102 -10.54 -12.07 11.49
C MET A 102 -9.13 -12.58 11.15
N PRO A 103 -8.35 -11.86 10.34
CA PRO A 103 -6.98 -12.25 10.04
C PRO A 103 -6.08 -12.08 11.27
N LYS A 104 -5.76 -13.19 11.93
CA LYS A 104 -4.95 -13.22 13.18
C LYS A 104 -3.45 -13.25 12.94
N LYS A 105 -2.99 -13.96 11.90
CA LYS A 105 -1.57 -14.06 11.54
C LYS A 105 -1.14 -12.83 10.76
N SER A 106 0.15 -12.46 10.84
CA SER A 106 0.71 -11.53 9.86
C SER A 106 0.78 -12.21 8.47
N LEU A 107 0.83 -11.42 7.40
CA LEU A 107 0.96 -11.98 6.05
C LEU A 107 2.25 -12.82 5.89
N PRO A 108 3.43 -12.39 6.40
CA PRO A 108 4.61 -13.24 6.43
C PRO A 108 4.42 -14.57 7.17
N ASP A 109 3.74 -14.57 8.33
CA ASP A 109 3.51 -15.80 9.10
C ASP A 109 2.56 -16.76 8.36
N LEU A 110 1.58 -16.22 7.63
CA LEU A 110 0.72 -17.02 6.75
C LEU A 110 1.53 -17.69 5.65
N TYR A 111 2.36 -16.93 4.94
CA TYR A 111 3.24 -17.48 3.89
C TYR A 111 4.17 -18.56 4.44
N HIS A 112 4.78 -18.31 5.60
CA HIS A 112 5.66 -19.29 6.24
C HIS A 112 4.90 -20.57 6.60
N SER A 113 3.68 -20.46 7.14
CA SER A 113 2.85 -21.63 7.47
C SER A 113 2.53 -22.47 6.23
N LEU A 114 2.06 -21.83 5.16
CA LEU A 114 1.71 -22.50 3.90
C LEU A 114 2.92 -23.21 3.27
N TRP A 115 4.10 -22.58 3.35
CA TRP A 115 5.35 -23.17 2.88
C TRP A 115 5.73 -24.42 3.68
N MET A 116 5.69 -24.35 5.01
CA MET A 116 6.04 -25.47 5.88
C MET A 116 5.07 -26.65 5.77
N GLU A 117 3.81 -26.37 5.46
CA GLU A 117 2.78 -27.38 5.21
C GLU A 117 2.90 -28.03 3.82
N GLY A 118 3.81 -27.56 2.97
CA GLY A 118 3.96 -28.04 1.59
C GLY A 118 2.69 -27.82 0.76
N THR A 119 1.97 -26.73 1.05
CA THR A 119 0.69 -26.45 0.40
C THR A 119 0.89 -26.21 -1.08
N ASP A 120 0.01 -26.79 -1.90
CA ASP A 120 -0.01 -26.56 -3.33
C ASP A 120 -0.09 -25.06 -3.67
N VAL A 121 0.59 -24.64 -4.73
CA VAL A 121 0.73 -23.22 -5.10
C VAL A 121 -0.62 -22.57 -5.41
N GLU A 122 -1.54 -23.27 -6.08
CA GLU A 122 -2.86 -22.71 -6.42
C GLU A 122 -3.77 -22.63 -5.19
N VAL A 123 -3.64 -23.60 -4.28
CA VAL A 123 -4.31 -23.54 -2.98
C VAL A 123 -3.76 -22.37 -2.15
N ALA A 124 -2.44 -22.21 -2.07
CA ALA A 124 -1.79 -21.12 -1.34
C ALA A 124 -2.22 -19.75 -1.87
N LYS A 125 -2.28 -19.57 -3.20
CA LYS A 125 -2.79 -18.34 -3.83
C LYS A 125 -4.21 -18.01 -3.39
N ARG A 126 -5.10 -19.02 -3.36
CA ARG A 126 -6.50 -18.83 -2.94
C ARG A 126 -6.60 -18.43 -1.47
N VAL A 127 -5.87 -19.11 -0.59
CA VAL A 127 -5.83 -18.82 0.85
C VAL A 127 -5.32 -17.40 1.11
N VAL A 128 -4.23 -17.01 0.43
CA VAL A 128 -3.69 -15.65 0.55
C VAL A 128 -4.67 -14.60 0.02
N ALA A 129 -5.32 -14.85 -1.12
CA ALA A 129 -6.30 -13.92 -1.68
C ALA A 129 -7.49 -13.71 -0.73
N GLU A 130 -8.02 -14.79 -0.16
CA GLU A 130 -9.11 -14.74 0.83
C GLU A 130 -8.67 -14.03 2.11
N TYR A 131 -7.47 -14.32 2.62
CA TYR A 131 -6.89 -13.62 3.76
C TYR A 131 -6.80 -12.11 3.50
N LEU A 132 -6.28 -11.69 2.33
CA LEU A 132 -6.14 -10.28 1.98
C LEU A 132 -7.51 -9.60 1.85
N LYS A 133 -8.49 -10.28 1.25
CA LYS A 133 -9.87 -9.80 1.16
C LYS A 133 -10.46 -9.56 2.56
N ASN A 134 -10.39 -10.57 3.43
CA ASN A 134 -10.91 -10.46 4.79
C ASN A 134 -10.17 -9.37 5.57
N ARG A 135 -8.84 -9.27 5.41
CA ARG A 135 -8.05 -8.21 6.04
C ARG A 135 -8.51 -6.81 5.64
N LYS A 136 -8.76 -6.57 4.35
CA LYS A 136 -9.30 -5.29 3.87
C LYS A 136 -10.66 -4.97 4.48
N VAL A 137 -11.59 -5.93 4.44
CA VAL A 137 -12.93 -5.78 5.03
C VAL A 137 -12.84 -5.43 6.53
N PHE A 138 -12.05 -6.18 7.29
CA PHE A 138 -11.86 -5.93 8.71
C PHE A 138 -11.22 -4.56 8.98
N MET A 139 -10.24 -4.14 8.19
CA MET A 139 -9.64 -2.81 8.34
C MET A 139 -10.66 -1.69 8.12
N LEU A 140 -11.50 -1.79 7.08
CA LEU A 140 -12.54 -0.79 6.79
C LEU A 140 -13.59 -0.73 7.89
N LEU A 141 -14.09 -1.89 8.32
CA LEU A 141 -15.10 -1.97 9.38
C LEU A 141 -14.52 -1.48 10.71
N ALA A 142 -13.32 -1.92 11.10
CA ALA A 142 -12.68 -1.50 12.35
C ALA A 142 -12.39 0.01 12.36
N ARG A 143 -11.84 0.56 11.26
CA ARG A 143 -11.58 2.00 11.13
C ARG A 143 -12.86 2.83 11.23
N SER A 144 -13.98 2.27 10.80
CA SER A 144 -15.31 2.89 10.86
C SER A 144 -16.05 2.61 12.19
N GLY A 145 -15.39 1.98 13.16
CA GLY A 145 -15.98 1.66 14.46
C GLY A 145 -17.06 0.56 14.42
N GLN A 146 -17.08 -0.25 13.37
CA GLN A 146 -18.10 -1.28 13.12
C GLN A 146 -17.70 -2.66 13.64
N ILE A 147 -16.46 -2.80 14.09
CA ILE A 147 -15.98 -3.98 14.81
C ILE A 147 -15.59 -3.55 16.21
N GLN A 148 -16.13 -4.23 17.21
CA GLN A 148 -15.65 -4.15 18.58
C GLN A 148 -14.82 -5.39 18.85
N VAL A 149 -13.60 -5.19 19.39
CA VAL A 149 -12.73 -6.29 19.81
C VAL A 149 -12.63 -6.25 21.34
N THR A 150 -12.95 -7.36 22.00
CA THR A 150 -12.80 -7.51 23.45
C THR A 150 -11.34 -7.82 23.84
N ASP A 151 -11.01 -7.71 25.12
CA ASP A 151 -9.67 -8.05 25.63
C ASP A 151 -9.30 -9.52 25.39
N ASP A 152 -10.31 -10.40 25.32
CA ASP A 152 -10.15 -11.83 24.99
C ASP A 152 -9.95 -12.08 23.48
N GLY A 153 -9.94 -11.01 22.68
CA GLY A 153 -9.73 -11.06 21.23
C GLY A 153 -10.96 -11.48 20.43
N GLU A 154 -12.17 -11.45 21.03
CA GLU A 154 -13.40 -11.67 20.30
C GLU A 154 -13.80 -10.41 19.53
N ALA A 155 -14.10 -10.57 18.25
CA ALA A 155 -14.53 -9.49 17.37
C ALA A 155 -16.03 -9.63 17.07
N THR A 156 -16.81 -8.60 17.38
CA THR A 156 -18.25 -8.54 17.14
C THR A 156 -18.60 -7.42 16.17
N LEU A 157 -19.40 -7.75 15.15
CA LEU A 157 -19.94 -6.77 14.21
C LEU A 157 -21.02 -5.92 14.88
N GLN A 158 -20.83 -4.60 14.92
CA GLN A 158 -21.72 -3.69 15.67
C GLN A 158 -22.92 -3.22 14.86
N GLY A 159 -22.77 -3.13 13.54
CA GLY A 159 -23.77 -2.54 12.66
C GLY A 159 -23.70 -3.09 11.24
N HIS A 160 -24.66 -2.66 10.43
CA HIS A 160 -24.74 -3.00 9.01
C HIS A 160 -24.68 -1.71 8.18
N PRO A 161 -23.53 -1.01 8.16
CA PRO A 161 -23.40 0.25 7.44
C PRO A 161 -23.51 0.02 5.93
N GLU A 162 -23.89 1.08 5.21
CA GLU A 162 -23.68 1.13 3.77
C GLU A 162 -22.16 1.12 3.48
N PRO A 163 -21.64 0.22 2.62
CA PRO A 163 -20.20 0.12 2.37
C PRO A 163 -19.53 1.43 1.97
N GLY A 164 -20.23 2.26 1.18
CA GLY A 164 -19.73 3.58 0.75
C GLY A 164 -19.59 4.60 1.88
N ASP A 165 -20.22 4.38 3.03
CA ASP A 165 -20.12 5.25 4.20
C ASP A 165 -18.99 4.84 5.15
N LEU A 166 -18.27 3.75 4.85
CA LEU A 166 -17.08 3.33 5.59
C LEU A 166 -15.89 4.26 5.33
N VAL A 167 -15.06 4.43 6.34
CA VAL A 167 -13.82 5.20 6.29
C VAL A 167 -12.70 4.35 5.73
N THR A 168 -12.11 4.81 4.63
CA THR A 168 -10.91 4.23 4.02
C THR A 168 -9.72 5.19 4.14
N GLU A 169 -8.53 4.65 3.88
CA GLU A 169 -7.28 5.39 3.84
C GLU A 169 -6.54 5.03 2.55
N LEU A 170 -6.20 6.04 1.76
CA LEU A 170 -5.34 5.91 0.59
C LEU A 170 -4.00 6.57 0.91
N SER A 171 -2.92 5.79 0.83
CA SER A 171 -1.56 6.30 0.94
C SER A 171 -0.92 6.39 -0.44
N GLY A 172 -0.22 7.49 -0.69
CA GLY A 172 0.65 7.70 -1.84
C GLY A 172 2.00 8.19 -1.40
N GLU A 173 3.06 7.69 -2.03
CA GLU A 173 4.42 8.18 -1.84
C GLU A 173 4.82 9.02 -3.04
N ILE A 174 5.32 10.23 -2.77
CA ILE A 174 5.99 11.08 -3.73
C ILE A 174 7.48 11.01 -3.39
N ILE A 175 8.26 10.48 -4.33
CA ILE A 175 9.71 10.36 -4.21
C ILE A 175 10.32 11.43 -5.10
N ASP A 176 10.81 12.51 -4.48
CA ASP A 176 11.48 13.60 -5.19
C ASP A 176 12.99 13.45 -5.04
N GLU A 177 13.70 13.43 -6.17
CA GLU A 177 15.16 13.53 -6.19
C GLU A 177 15.55 15.00 -5.97
N VAL A 178 16.12 15.30 -4.80
CA VAL A 178 16.63 16.63 -4.51
C VAL A 178 18.08 16.66 -4.95
N GLY A 179 18.31 17.04 -6.20
CA GLY A 179 19.65 17.33 -6.69
C GLY A 179 20.24 18.52 -5.94
N LEU A 180 21.29 18.30 -5.15
CA LEU A 180 22.20 19.37 -4.78
C LEU A 180 23.04 19.68 -6.02
N GLU A 181 22.73 20.79 -6.70
CA GLU A 181 23.71 21.44 -7.55
C GLU A 181 24.93 21.79 -6.68
N THR A 182 25.97 20.96 -6.80
CA THR A 182 27.39 21.25 -6.55
C THR A 182 27.76 22.12 -5.35
N LEU A 183 28.43 21.50 -4.37
CA LEU A 183 29.52 22.14 -3.62
C LEU A 183 30.86 21.61 -4.13
#